data_AF-A0A2N1NLA9-F1
#
_entry.id   AF-A0A2N1NLA9-F1
#
_cell.length_a   1.000
_cell.length_b   1.000
_cell.length_c   1.000
_cell.angle_alpha   90.00
_cell.angle_beta   90.00
_cell.angle_gamma   90.00
#
_symmetry.space_group_name_H-M   'P 1'
#
loop_
_entity.id
_entity.type
_entity.pdbx_description
1 polymer ?
#
loop_
_entity_poly.entity_id
_entity_poly.type
_entity_poly.pdbx_seq_one_letter_code
_entity_poly.pdbx_strand_id
1 'polypeptide(L)'
;MYLAYQNIKLELVSLQQKNFQLEQNYQNLRLSSAVQIREFAEKENTLQDQIICLQNEKNEKQALAGNLTEQLEQNKLTNWEVQIQINQLEQEKMNLQEKLAQTEANIQELKFQQESLIGQKEQLENKLSQSQVNCEQIEKEKMRLHNMLEGLSQDQKLTIKLKAKLEKELAQLEQKLINEEQIKEQLTQALQIKEDKINELEQKLIGLDYERIKKLNNRRKKLNEVEKELVNKLTSGENTKNIHKEKEAKQKERNELKQELSRTSASYNANRKKLVFNQVNNFLKAKGDFLTLREEAIRKLQNCYTSKERNTIRITRDMVSVEDKISKINVVDRHTKEFQNILIKYNNGLLQLNKKYYSLKNIVQENKDLKISPMIKNILKLDPFSLDRHNIFRFATNSQEGARTQLNSSMMAEDINSLRKNLNELKSELKQEKKELNNLTTD
;
A
#
# COMPACT_ATOMS: atom_id res chain seq x y z
N MET A 1 -215.65 13.24 64.14
CA MET A 1 -214.70 12.52 65.00
C MET A 1 -214.12 11.23 64.39
N TYR A 2 -214.52 10.77 63.19
CA TYR A 2 -214.02 9.51 62.59
C TYR A 2 -212.74 9.65 61.72
N LEU A 3 -212.36 10.87 61.31
CA LEU A 3 -211.26 11.09 60.36
C LEU A 3 -209.84 11.20 60.97
N ALA A 4 -209.69 11.47 62.28
CA ALA A 4 -208.38 11.71 62.88
C ALA A 4 -207.57 10.42 63.19
N TYR A 5 -208.24 9.27 63.39
CA TYR A 5 -207.58 8.03 63.84
C TYR A 5 -206.80 7.31 62.72
N GLN A 6 -207.17 7.50 61.46
CA GLN A 6 -206.53 6.78 60.34
C GLN A 6 -205.14 7.32 59.98
N ASN A 7 -204.86 8.61 60.23
CA ASN A 7 -203.55 9.20 59.87
C ASN A 7 -202.40 8.71 60.76
N ILE A 8 -202.63 8.55 62.06
CA ILE A 8 -201.57 8.16 63.01
C ILE A 8 -201.06 6.74 62.73
N LYS A 9 -201.93 5.84 62.27
CA LYS A 9 -201.56 4.44 62.01
C LYS A 9 -200.64 4.29 60.80
N LEU A 10 -200.80 5.14 59.79
CA LEU A 10 -199.97 5.16 58.58
C LEU A 10 -198.54 5.64 58.86
N GLU A 11 -198.39 6.60 59.78
CA GLU A 11 -197.08 7.19 60.11
C GLU A 11 -196.19 6.23 60.90
N LEU A 12 -196.77 5.39 61.77
CA LEU A 12 -196.02 4.39 62.54
C LEU A 12 -195.40 3.30 61.66
N VAL A 13 -196.14 2.85 60.64
CA VAL A 13 -195.64 1.85 59.67
C VAL A 13 -194.46 2.40 58.89
N SER A 14 -194.51 3.68 58.50
CA SER A 14 -193.40 4.35 57.80
C SER A 14 -192.11 4.39 58.63
N LEU A 15 -192.22 4.69 59.93
CA LEU A 15 -191.06 4.77 60.83
C LEU A 15 -190.39 3.41 61.09
N GLN A 16 -191.18 2.34 61.23
CA GLN A 16 -190.62 0.99 61.40
C GLN A 16 -189.82 0.55 60.17
N GLN A 17 -190.31 0.88 58.97
CA GLN A 17 -189.61 0.58 57.72
C GLN A 17 -188.27 1.33 57.61
N LYS A 18 -188.24 2.62 57.99
CA LYS A 18 -186.99 3.40 58.04
C LYS A 18 -185.96 2.82 59.00
N ASN A 19 -186.39 2.34 60.18
CA ASN A 19 -185.46 1.83 61.18
C ASN A 19 -184.78 0.52 60.71
N PHE A 20 -185.55 -0.38 60.09
CA PHE A 20 -185.00 -1.60 59.48
C PHE A 20 -183.97 -1.29 58.38
N GLN A 21 -184.22 -0.26 57.57
CA GLN A 21 -183.29 0.19 56.52
C GLN A 21 -181.95 0.69 57.11
N LEU A 22 -182.02 1.42 58.22
CA LEU A 22 -180.86 1.99 58.92
C LEU A 22 -179.97 0.89 59.50
N GLU A 23 -180.57 -0.15 60.07
CA GLU A 23 -179.85 -1.27 60.66
C GLU A 23 -179.14 -2.12 59.60
N GLN A 24 -179.76 -2.34 58.43
CA GLN A 24 -179.08 -2.94 57.28
C GLN A 24 -177.90 -2.10 56.79
N ASN A 25 -178.07 -0.77 56.69
CA ASN A 25 -176.98 0.12 56.29
C ASN A 25 -175.80 0.07 57.27
N TYR A 26 -176.07 0.03 58.58
CA TYR A 26 -175.03 -0.07 59.60
C TYR A 26 -174.24 -1.40 59.51
N GLN A 27 -174.93 -2.53 59.33
CA GLN A 27 -174.24 -3.82 59.19
C GLN A 27 -173.42 -3.89 57.89
N ASN A 28 -173.93 -3.34 56.79
CA ASN A 28 -173.17 -3.23 55.53
C ASN A 28 -171.91 -2.37 55.69
N LEU A 29 -172.00 -1.23 56.39
CA LEU A 29 -170.86 -0.36 56.65
C LEU A 29 -169.80 -1.04 57.53
N ARG A 30 -170.23 -1.77 58.56
CA ARG A 30 -169.34 -2.53 59.45
C ARG A 30 -168.61 -3.63 58.68
N LEU A 31 -169.31 -4.37 57.82
CA LEU A 31 -168.72 -5.41 56.98
C LEU A 31 -167.72 -4.79 55.99
N SER A 32 -168.10 -3.69 55.33
CA SER A 32 -167.24 -2.94 54.40
C SER A 32 -165.96 -2.43 55.07
N SER A 33 -166.06 -1.86 56.28
CA SER A 33 -164.90 -1.39 57.04
C SER A 33 -163.99 -2.54 57.47
N ALA A 34 -164.55 -3.67 57.92
CA ALA A 34 -163.75 -4.83 58.32
C ALA A 34 -162.97 -5.45 57.13
N VAL A 35 -163.55 -5.43 55.92
CA VAL A 35 -162.86 -5.85 54.69
C VAL A 35 -161.71 -4.88 54.37
N GLN A 36 -161.95 -3.57 54.41
CA GLN A 36 -160.89 -2.58 54.17
C GLN A 36 -159.74 -2.69 55.17
N ILE A 37 -160.01 -2.88 56.47
CA ILE A 37 -158.96 -3.04 57.49
C ILE A 37 -158.07 -4.25 57.18
N ARG A 38 -158.66 -5.36 56.74
CA ARG A 38 -157.89 -6.56 56.35
C ARG A 38 -157.03 -6.31 55.12
N GLU A 39 -157.59 -5.66 54.08
CA GLU A 39 -156.83 -5.28 52.89
C GLU A 39 -155.67 -4.32 53.22
N PHE A 40 -155.87 -3.39 54.15
CA PHE A 40 -154.81 -2.50 54.62
C PHE A 40 -153.72 -3.26 55.36
N ALA A 41 -154.08 -4.19 56.25
CA ALA A 41 -153.11 -5.01 56.98
C ALA A 41 -152.29 -5.93 56.04
N GLU A 42 -152.92 -6.53 55.02
CA GLU A 42 -152.20 -7.32 54.01
C GLU A 42 -151.23 -6.47 53.18
N LYS A 43 -151.66 -5.26 52.79
CA LYS A 43 -150.79 -4.29 52.10
C LYS A 43 -149.64 -3.81 52.99
N GLU A 44 -149.91 -3.57 54.28
CA GLU A 44 -148.91 -3.17 55.27
C GLU A 44 -147.86 -4.25 55.47
N ASN A 45 -148.26 -5.51 55.65
CA ASN A 45 -147.32 -6.64 55.75
C ASN A 45 -146.48 -6.78 54.47
N THR A 46 -147.10 -6.67 53.29
CA THR A 46 -146.38 -6.72 52.02
C THR A 46 -145.36 -5.59 51.89
N LEU A 47 -145.71 -4.39 52.32
CA LEU A 47 -144.80 -3.23 52.33
C LEU A 47 -143.65 -3.42 53.35
N GLN A 48 -143.93 -3.97 54.53
CA GLN A 48 -142.91 -4.28 55.53
C GLN A 48 -141.89 -5.30 55.00
N ASP A 49 -142.35 -6.38 54.35
CA ASP A 49 -141.47 -7.36 53.71
C ASP A 49 -140.60 -6.72 52.61
N GLN A 50 -141.17 -5.83 51.79
CA GLN A 50 -140.41 -5.08 50.79
C GLN A 50 -139.36 -4.15 51.42
N ILE A 51 -139.68 -3.48 52.54
CA ILE A 51 -138.73 -2.64 53.27
C ILE A 51 -137.57 -3.48 53.80
N ILE A 52 -137.84 -4.66 54.37
CA ILE A 52 -136.79 -5.57 54.88
C ILE A 52 -135.88 -6.04 53.73
N CYS A 53 -136.47 -6.45 52.59
CA CYS A 53 -135.69 -6.85 51.41
C CYS A 53 -134.78 -5.73 50.90
N LEU A 54 -135.29 -4.50 50.77
CA LEU A 54 -134.52 -3.34 50.32
C LEU A 54 -133.42 -2.94 51.32
N GLN A 55 -133.66 -3.09 52.62
CA GLN A 55 -132.64 -2.85 53.66
C GLN A 55 -131.50 -3.87 53.58
N ASN A 56 -131.82 -5.15 53.38
CA ASN A 56 -130.81 -6.19 53.16
C ASN A 56 -129.99 -5.91 51.90
N GLU A 57 -130.65 -5.60 50.77
CA GLU A 57 -129.96 -5.25 49.51
C GLU A 57 -129.07 -4.02 49.68
N LYS A 58 -129.53 -3.00 50.43
CA LYS A 58 -128.73 -1.81 50.76
C LYS A 58 -127.49 -2.19 51.57
N ASN A 59 -127.63 -3.04 52.59
CA ASN A 59 -126.52 -3.46 53.44
C ASN A 59 -125.49 -4.28 52.64
N GLU A 60 -125.93 -5.20 51.78
CA GLU A 60 -125.05 -5.96 50.88
C GLU A 60 -124.29 -5.05 49.90
N LYS A 61 -124.98 -4.09 49.28
CA LYS A 61 -124.33 -3.10 48.39
C LYS A 61 -123.32 -2.23 49.14
N GLN A 62 -123.60 -1.83 50.38
CA GLN A 62 -122.65 -1.09 51.21
C GLN A 62 -121.42 -1.93 51.56
N ALA A 63 -121.59 -3.21 51.91
CA ALA A 63 -120.48 -4.13 52.17
C ALA A 63 -119.61 -4.34 50.90
N LEU A 64 -120.25 -4.53 49.74
CA LEU A 64 -119.56 -4.66 48.45
C LEU A 64 -118.77 -3.38 48.10
N ALA A 65 -119.37 -2.20 48.30
CA ALA A 65 -118.69 -0.93 48.07
C ALA A 65 -117.47 -0.75 49.00
N GLY A 66 -117.57 -1.18 50.26
CA GLY A 66 -116.45 -1.23 51.20
C GLY A 66 -115.30 -2.10 50.68
N ASN A 67 -115.60 -3.35 50.32
CA ASN A 67 -114.60 -4.29 49.79
C ASN A 67 -113.94 -3.79 48.49
N LEU A 68 -114.71 -3.20 47.58
CA LEU A 68 -114.18 -2.63 46.33
C LEU A 68 -113.28 -1.41 46.59
N THR A 69 -113.62 -0.60 47.60
CA THR A 69 -112.79 0.56 47.99
C THR A 69 -111.46 0.09 48.57
N GLU A 70 -111.48 -0.92 49.45
CA GLU A 70 -110.27 -1.51 50.03
C GLU A 70 -109.38 -2.15 48.95
N GLN A 71 -109.97 -2.90 48.00
CA GLN A 71 -109.23 -3.44 46.86
C GLN A 71 -108.61 -2.34 45.99
N LEU A 72 -109.32 -1.23 45.77
CA LEU A 72 -108.80 -0.12 44.98
C LEU A 72 -107.57 0.53 45.64
N GLU A 73 -107.62 0.76 46.95
CA GLU A 73 -106.48 1.29 47.70
C GLU A 73 -105.30 0.30 47.73
N GLN A 74 -105.57 -0.99 47.91
CA GLN A 74 -104.53 -2.03 47.83
C GLN A 74 -103.88 -2.08 46.43
N ASN A 75 -104.67 -1.95 45.36
CA ASN A 75 -104.16 -1.90 43.99
C ASN A 75 -103.31 -0.66 43.72
N LYS A 76 -103.70 0.51 44.25
CA LYS A 76 -102.87 1.73 44.15
C LYS A 76 -101.52 1.55 44.84
N LEU A 77 -101.51 0.98 46.05
CA LEU A 77 -100.28 0.71 46.80
C LEU A 77 -99.39 -0.28 46.06
N THR A 78 -99.96 -1.39 45.59
CA THR A 78 -99.24 -2.42 44.82
C THR A 78 -98.65 -1.83 43.55
N ASN A 79 -99.40 -0.98 42.84
CA ASN A 79 -98.92 -0.34 41.62
C ASN A 79 -97.76 0.63 41.89
N TRP A 80 -97.81 1.35 43.02
CA TRP A 80 -96.70 2.21 43.44
C TRP A 80 -95.43 1.40 43.77
N GLU A 81 -95.57 0.28 44.49
CA GLU A 81 -94.46 -0.62 44.79
C GLU A 81 -93.84 -1.24 43.52
N VAL A 82 -94.68 -1.67 42.57
CA VAL A 82 -94.22 -2.17 41.26
C VAL A 82 -93.47 -1.08 40.50
N GLN A 83 -93.95 0.16 40.51
CA GLN A 83 -93.27 1.27 39.84
C GLN A 83 -91.87 1.54 40.44
N ILE A 84 -91.71 1.43 41.75
CA ILE A 84 -90.40 1.54 42.40
C ILE A 84 -89.46 0.44 41.92
N GLN A 85 -89.94 -0.81 41.87
CA GLN A 85 -89.14 -1.94 41.39
C GLN A 85 -88.75 -1.76 39.92
N ILE A 86 -89.67 -1.27 39.06
CA ILE A 86 -89.36 -0.95 37.66
C ILE A 86 -88.24 0.08 37.58
N ASN A 87 -88.33 1.18 38.33
CA ASN A 87 -87.31 2.22 38.32
C ASN A 87 -85.94 1.70 38.80
N GLN A 88 -85.91 0.81 39.81
CA GLN A 88 -84.69 0.16 40.28
C GLN A 88 -84.06 -0.73 39.20
N LEU A 89 -84.87 -1.56 38.54
CA LEU A 89 -84.42 -2.43 37.45
C LEU A 89 -83.91 -1.64 36.24
N GLU A 90 -84.55 -0.51 35.91
CA GLU A 90 -84.08 0.39 34.86
C GLU A 90 -82.70 0.97 35.17
N GLN A 91 -82.47 1.37 36.43
CA GLN A 91 -81.15 1.86 36.86
C GLN A 91 -80.09 0.75 36.85
N GLU A 92 -80.41 -0.46 37.31
CA GLU A 92 -79.51 -1.61 37.25
C GLU A 92 -79.16 -1.96 35.79
N LYS A 93 -80.14 -1.93 34.90
CA LYS A 93 -79.94 -2.14 33.46
C LYS A 93 -78.98 -1.11 32.88
N MET A 94 -79.14 0.19 33.19
CA MET A 94 -78.22 1.23 32.75
C MET A 94 -76.80 1.01 33.28
N ASN A 95 -76.65 0.71 34.57
CA ASN A 95 -75.35 0.44 35.18
C ASN A 95 -74.64 -0.78 34.55
N LEU A 96 -75.40 -1.84 34.22
CA LEU A 96 -74.87 -3.02 33.54
C LEU A 96 -74.46 -2.71 32.09
N GLN A 97 -75.23 -1.89 31.37
CA GLN A 97 -74.89 -1.45 30.02
C GLN A 97 -73.60 -0.62 29.99
N GLU A 98 -73.39 0.27 30.97
CA GLU A 98 -72.16 1.03 31.12
C GLU A 98 -70.94 0.11 31.38
N LYS A 99 -71.09 -0.86 32.30
CA LYS A 99 -70.04 -1.86 32.57
C LYS A 99 -69.72 -2.71 31.35
N LEU A 100 -70.73 -3.07 30.56
CA LEU A 100 -70.56 -3.84 29.32
C LEU A 100 -69.79 -3.02 28.28
N ALA A 101 -70.17 -1.76 28.05
CA ALA A 101 -69.48 -0.86 27.13
C ALA A 101 -68.01 -0.64 27.53
N GLN A 102 -67.74 -0.44 28.83
CA GLN A 102 -66.37 -0.31 29.33
C GLN A 102 -65.56 -1.60 29.13
N THR A 103 -66.17 -2.77 29.36
CA THR A 103 -65.50 -4.06 29.17
C THR A 103 -65.19 -4.29 27.68
N GLU A 104 -66.11 -3.93 26.79
CA GLU A 104 -65.89 -4.02 25.34
C GLU A 104 -64.75 -3.11 24.88
N ALA A 105 -64.68 -1.87 25.37
CA ALA A 105 -63.57 -0.96 25.10
C ALA A 105 -62.22 -1.55 25.57
N ASN A 106 -62.17 -2.08 26.80
CA ASN A 106 -60.96 -2.73 27.34
C ASN A 106 -60.53 -3.95 26.49
N ILE A 107 -61.48 -4.75 26.01
CA ILE A 107 -61.18 -5.89 25.14
C ILE A 107 -60.58 -5.43 23.80
N GLN A 108 -61.09 -4.35 23.22
CA GLN A 108 -60.55 -3.82 21.96
C GLN A 108 -59.14 -3.24 22.15
N GLU A 109 -58.89 -2.55 23.26
CA GLU A 109 -57.54 -2.06 23.59
C GLU A 109 -56.55 -3.22 23.76
N LEU A 110 -56.93 -4.28 24.47
CA LEU A 110 -56.09 -5.47 24.64
C LEU A 110 -55.80 -6.17 23.31
N LYS A 111 -56.77 -6.23 22.38
CA LYS A 111 -56.54 -6.77 21.03
C LYS A 111 -55.50 -5.94 20.27
N PHE A 112 -55.62 -4.62 20.30
CA PHE A 112 -54.64 -3.73 19.67
C PHE A 112 -53.24 -3.90 20.25
N GLN A 113 -53.13 -4.02 21.58
CA GLN A 113 -51.85 -4.29 22.25
C GLN A 113 -51.28 -5.67 21.86
N GLN A 114 -52.13 -6.69 21.74
CA GLN A 114 -51.73 -8.03 21.30
C GLN A 114 -51.16 -8.02 19.87
N GLU A 115 -51.84 -7.37 18.93
CA GLU A 115 -51.38 -7.23 17.54
C GLU A 115 -50.03 -6.49 17.46
N SER A 116 -49.87 -5.43 18.24
CA SER A 116 -48.59 -4.71 18.35
C SER A 116 -47.45 -5.60 18.83
N LEU A 117 -47.70 -6.41 19.87
CA LEU A 117 -46.70 -7.35 20.40
C LEU A 117 -46.35 -8.45 19.40
N ILE A 118 -47.32 -8.96 18.64
CA ILE A 118 -47.08 -9.93 17.56
C ILE A 118 -46.15 -9.32 16.50
N GLY A 119 -46.43 -8.10 16.06
CA GLY A 119 -45.57 -7.41 15.08
C GLY A 119 -44.14 -7.17 15.60
N GLN A 120 -43.98 -6.82 16.87
CA GLN A 120 -42.65 -6.66 17.48
C GLN A 120 -41.88 -8.00 17.56
N LYS A 121 -42.57 -9.09 17.90
CA LYS A 121 -41.99 -10.43 17.94
C LYS A 121 -41.47 -10.85 16.57
N GLU A 122 -42.27 -10.70 15.51
CA GLU A 122 -41.86 -11.04 14.15
C GLU A 122 -40.64 -10.22 13.70
N GLN A 123 -40.58 -8.93 14.03
CA GLN A 123 -39.41 -8.09 13.73
C GLN A 123 -38.14 -8.58 14.45
N LEU A 124 -38.25 -9.01 15.70
CA LEU A 124 -37.12 -9.55 16.46
C LEU A 124 -36.66 -10.90 15.91
N GLU A 125 -37.58 -11.79 15.56
CA GLU A 125 -37.27 -13.09 14.94
C GLU A 125 -36.54 -12.93 13.60
N ASN A 126 -36.95 -11.96 12.78
CA ASN A 126 -36.26 -11.63 11.53
C ASN A 126 -34.85 -11.08 11.78
N LYS A 127 -34.68 -10.17 12.75
CA LYS A 127 -33.36 -9.64 13.12
C LYS A 127 -32.44 -10.73 13.65
N LEU A 128 -32.96 -11.65 14.47
CA LEU A 128 -32.21 -12.78 15.00
C LEU A 128 -31.74 -13.71 13.88
N SER A 129 -32.65 -14.08 12.97
CA SER A 129 -32.34 -14.94 11.82
C SER A 129 -31.25 -14.31 10.94
N GLN A 130 -31.34 -13.01 10.66
CA GLN A 130 -30.30 -12.29 9.92
C GLN A 130 -28.95 -12.28 10.64
N SER A 131 -28.96 -12.09 11.97
CA SER A 131 -27.73 -12.12 12.77
C SER A 131 -27.06 -13.49 12.74
N GLN A 132 -27.84 -14.58 12.79
CA GLN A 132 -27.32 -15.95 12.71
C GLN A 132 -26.62 -16.21 11.36
N VAL A 133 -27.26 -15.83 10.25
CA VAL A 133 -26.67 -15.94 8.91
C VAL A 133 -25.36 -15.14 8.82
N ASN A 134 -25.34 -13.92 9.35
CA ASN A 134 -24.15 -13.08 9.37
C ASN A 134 -23.01 -13.73 10.18
N CYS A 135 -23.31 -14.33 11.34
CA CYS A 135 -22.33 -15.04 12.16
C CYS A 135 -21.70 -16.23 11.44
N GLU A 136 -22.51 -17.07 10.79
CA GLU A 136 -22.00 -18.19 9.99
C GLU A 136 -21.09 -17.74 8.84
N GLN A 137 -21.43 -16.62 8.20
CA GLN A 137 -20.60 -16.04 7.14
C GLN A 137 -19.25 -15.54 7.68
N ILE A 138 -19.25 -14.89 8.86
CA ILE A 138 -18.03 -14.45 9.53
C ILE A 138 -17.13 -15.64 9.90
N GLU A 139 -17.70 -16.74 10.39
CA GLU A 139 -16.93 -17.94 10.71
C GLU A 139 -16.28 -18.56 9.47
N LYS A 140 -17.01 -18.65 8.35
CA LYS A 140 -16.48 -19.14 7.07
C LYS A 140 -15.33 -18.26 6.57
N GLU A 141 -15.48 -16.94 6.63
CA GLU A 141 -14.43 -16.02 6.19
C GLU A 141 -13.20 -16.07 7.12
N LYS A 142 -13.41 -16.21 8.43
CA LYS A 142 -12.32 -16.41 9.41
C LYS A 142 -11.49 -17.66 9.08
N MET A 143 -12.14 -18.78 8.76
CA MET A 143 -11.46 -20.01 8.34
C MET A 143 -10.68 -19.81 7.04
N ARG A 144 -11.26 -19.12 6.06
CA ARG A 144 -10.57 -18.79 4.80
C ARG A 144 -9.32 -17.94 5.02
N LEU A 145 -9.43 -16.89 5.82
CA LEU A 145 -8.31 -16.00 6.16
C LEU A 145 -7.21 -16.75 6.92
N HIS A 146 -7.56 -17.67 7.81
CA HIS A 146 -6.58 -18.50 8.52
C HIS A 146 -5.77 -19.37 7.56
N ASN A 147 -6.43 -20.05 6.62
CA ASN A 147 -5.75 -20.88 5.61
C ASN A 147 -4.84 -20.06 4.69
N MET A 148 -5.27 -18.84 4.31
CA MET A 148 -4.43 -17.92 3.55
C MET A 148 -3.18 -17.50 4.33
N LEU A 149 -3.32 -17.23 5.64
CA LEU A 149 -2.20 -16.86 6.51
C LEU A 149 -1.19 -18.00 6.64
N GLU A 150 -1.65 -19.25 6.76
CA GLU A 150 -0.78 -20.42 6.76
C GLU A 150 0.01 -20.54 5.46
N GLY A 151 -0.65 -20.34 4.31
CA GLY A 151 0.00 -20.33 2.99
C GLY A 151 1.10 -19.26 2.89
N LEU A 152 0.79 -18.02 3.28
CA LEU A 152 1.76 -16.92 3.31
C LEU A 152 2.95 -17.22 4.23
N SER A 153 2.72 -17.85 5.38
CA SER A 153 3.79 -18.24 6.30
C SER A 153 4.73 -19.29 5.68
N GLN A 154 4.20 -20.24 4.91
CA GLN A 154 5.02 -21.24 4.21
C GLN A 154 5.85 -20.60 3.09
N ASP A 155 5.26 -19.71 2.30
CA ASP A 155 5.95 -18.95 1.25
C ASP A 155 7.08 -18.08 1.84
N GLN A 156 6.83 -17.45 2.99
CA GLN A 156 7.85 -16.69 3.69
C GLN A 156 9.03 -17.58 4.12
N LYS A 157 8.76 -18.79 4.63
CA LYS A 157 9.80 -19.76 5.01
C LYS A 157 10.64 -20.21 3.81
N LEU A 158 10.01 -20.46 2.66
CA LEU A 158 10.71 -20.77 1.40
C LEU A 158 11.56 -19.60 0.93
N THR A 159 11.03 -18.38 1.02
CA THR A 159 11.73 -17.14 0.64
C THR A 159 12.99 -16.93 1.49
N ILE A 160 12.89 -17.10 2.81
CA ILE A 160 14.04 -17.00 3.72
C ILE A 160 15.11 -18.04 3.36
N LYS A 161 14.70 -19.28 3.08
CA LYS A 161 15.63 -20.36 2.69
C LYS A 161 16.35 -20.08 1.36
N LEU A 162 15.64 -19.54 0.38
CA LEU A 162 16.22 -19.13 -0.91
C LEU A 162 17.19 -17.96 -0.73
N LYS A 163 16.81 -16.95 0.06
CA LYS A 163 17.67 -15.80 0.36
C LYS A 163 18.99 -16.22 1.00
N ALA A 164 18.94 -17.11 2.00
CA ALA A 164 20.14 -17.63 2.65
C ALA A 164 21.05 -18.42 1.68
N LYS A 165 20.49 -19.17 0.72
CA LYS A 165 21.27 -19.85 -0.32
C LYS A 165 21.97 -18.86 -1.24
N LEU A 166 21.27 -17.83 -1.70
CA LEU A 166 21.82 -16.79 -2.57
C LEU A 166 22.93 -15.99 -1.88
N GLU A 167 22.75 -15.63 -0.60
CA GLU A 167 23.79 -14.95 0.19
C GLU A 167 25.07 -15.79 0.29
N LYS A 168 24.93 -17.11 0.47
CA LYS A 168 26.07 -18.03 0.50
C LYS A 168 26.79 -18.12 -0.86
N GLU A 169 26.04 -18.19 -1.97
CA GLU A 169 26.62 -18.20 -3.32
C GLU A 169 27.31 -16.88 -3.66
N LEU A 170 26.73 -15.73 -3.29
CA LEU A 170 27.34 -14.42 -3.48
C LEU A 170 28.67 -14.31 -2.73
N ALA A 171 28.73 -14.72 -1.47
CA ALA A 171 29.97 -14.71 -0.70
C ALA A 171 31.06 -15.60 -1.33
N GLN A 172 30.68 -16.74 -1.90
CA GLN A 172 31.62 -17.62 -2.62
C GLN A 172 32.14 -16.97 -3.91
N LEU A 173 31.28 -16.29 -4.66
CA LEU A 173 31.66 -15.60 -5.88
C LEU A 173 32.55 -14.38 -5.61
N GLU A 174 32.24 -13.59 -4.58
CA GLU A 174 33.10 -12.48 -4.14
C GLU A 174 34.51 -12.96 -3.79
N GLN A 175 34.63 -14.08 -3.07
CA GLN A 175 35.94 -14.65 -2.75
C GLN A 175 36.69 -15.15 -4.00
N LYS A 176 36.00 -15.76 -4.96
CA LYS A 176 36.62 -16.17 -6.24
C LYS A 176 37.13 -14.97 -7.03
N LEU A 177 36.36 -13.88 -7.07
CA LEU A 177 36.76 -12.65 -7.76
C LEU A 177 38.02 -12.04 -7.14
N ILE A 178 38.10 -11.99 -5.81
CA ILE A 178 39.30 -11.51 -5.10
C ILE A 178 40.52 -12.36 -5.48
N ASN A 179 40.37 -13.68 -5.51
CA ASN A 179 41.46 -14.59 -5.88
C ASN A 179 41.91 -14.38 -7.34
N GLU A 180 40.96 -14.19 -8.27
CA GLU A 180 41.27 -13.90 -9.68
C GLU A 180 41.99 -12.55 -9.86
N GLU A 181 41.59 -11.51 -9.13
CA GLU A 181 42.29 -10.22 -9.16
C GLU A 181 43.73 -10.34 -8.64
N GLN A 182 43.96 -11.10 -7.57
CA GLN A 182 45.30 -11.36 -7.04
C GLN A 182 46.18 -12.11 -8.04
N ILE A 183 45.65 -13.16 -8.69
CA ILE A 183 46.37 -13.90 -9.74
C ILE A 183 46.72 -12.97 -10.90
N LYS A 184 45.79 -12.13 -11.34
CA LYS A 184 46.02 -11.15 -12.41
C LYS A 184 47.13 -10.18 -12.06
N GLU A 185 47.17 -9.69 -10.82
CA GLU A 185 48.21 -8.79 -10.34
C GLU A 185 49.59 -9.47 -10.32
N GLN A 186 49.68 -10.70 -9.80
CA GLN A 186 50.91 -11.49 -9.81
C GLN A 186 51.43 -11.77 -11.23
N LEU A 187 50.55 -12.14 -12.16
CA LEU A 187 50.92 -12.35 -13.57
C LEU A 187 51.43 -11.07 -14.23
N THR A 188 50.80 -9.94 -13.93
CA THR A 188 51.22 -8.62 -14.45
C THR A 188 52.62 -8.26 -13.95
N GLN A 189 52.89 -8.49 -12.66
CA GLN A 189 54.22 -8.27 -12.09
C GLN A 189 55.28 -9.21 -12.72
N ALA A 190 54.95 -10.49 -12.88
CA ALA A 190 55.86 -11.46 -13.49
C ALA A 190 56.20 -11.10 -14.95
N LEU A 191 55.22 -10.63 -15.73
CA LEU A 191 55.44 -10.15 -17.10
C LEU A 191 56.35 -8.91 -17.12
N GLN A 192 56.13 -7.96 -16.22
CA GLN A 192 56.96 -6.76 -16.12
C GLN A 192 58.42 -7.11 -15.79
N ILE A 193 58.67 -8.03 -14.85
CA ILE A 193 60.01 -8.51 -14.52
C ILE A 193 60.70 -9.15 -15.74
N LYS A 194 59.97 -9.98 -16.50
CA LYS A 194 60.53 -10.60 -17.72
C LYS A 194 60.86 -9.57 -18.78
N GLU A 195 60.00 -8.57 -18.97
CA GLU A 195 60.22 -7.49 -19.93
C GLU A 195 61.43 -6.64 -19.55
N ASP A 196 61.57 -6.27 -18.28
CA ASP A 196 62.74 -5.53 -17.78
C ASP A 196 64.04 -6.35 -17.97
N LYS A 197 63.97 -7.67 -17.77
CA LYS A 197 65.13 -8.54 -18.00
C LYS A 197 65.53 -8.63 -19.48
N ILE A 198 64.54 -8.69 -20.38
CA ILE A 198 64.79 -8.66 -21.83
C ILE A 198 65.47 -7.35 -22.21
N ASN A 199 64.99 -6.22 -21.71
CA ASN A 199 65.57 -4.90 -21.97
C ASN A 199 67.03 -4.82 -21.48
N GLU A 200 67.32 -5.35 -20.28
CA GLU A 200 68.69 -5.42 -19.74
C GLU A 200 69.62 -6.24 -20.65
N LEU A 201 69.15 -7.36 -21.18
CA LEU A 201 69.92 -8.22 -22.06
C LEU A 201 70.14 -7.60 -23.45
N GLU A 202 69.12 -6.94 -24.02
CA GLU A 202 69.24 -6.21 -25.29
C GLU A 202 70.27 -5.08 -25.17
N GLN A 203 70.28 -4.34 -24.05
CA GLN A 203 71.27 -3.31 -23.77
C GLN A 203 72.69 -3.86 -23.62
N LYS A 204 72.85 -4.98 -22.90
CA LYS A 204 74.15 -5.68 -22.78
C LYS A 204 74.69 -6.11 -24.15
N LEU A 205 73.82 -6.62 -25.03
CA LEU A 205 74.19 -7.02 -26.38
C LEU A 205 74.71 -5.82 -27.19
N ILE A 206 74.02 -4.68 -27.12
CA ILE A 206 74.46 -3.42 -27.78
C ILE A 206 75.84 -2.98 -27.26
N GLY A 207 76.07 -3.06 -25.94
CA GLY A 207 77.36 -2.73 -25.33
C GLY A 207 78.50 -3.63 -25.81
N LEU A 208 78.24 -4.93 -25.97
CA LEU A 208 79.22 -5.88 -26.53
C LEU A 208 79.56 -5.58 -27.99
N ASP A 209 78.55 -5.27 -28.81
CA ASP A 209 78.73 -4.86 -30.21
C ASP A 209 79.59 -3.58 -30.30
N TYR A 210 79.33 -2.59 -29.43
CA TYR A 210 80.12 -1.35 -29.34
C TYR A 210 81.59 -1.63 -29.01
N GLU A 211 81.86 -2.44 -27.98
CA GLU A 211 83.23 -2.82 -27.60
C GLU A 211 83.94 -3.61 -28.70
N ARG A 212 83.22 -4.47 -29.44
CA ARG A 212 83.77 -5.17 -30.61
C ARG A 212 84.15 -4.19 -31.71
N ILE A 213 83.27 -3.24 -32.05
CA ILE A 213 83.52 -2.19 -33.04
C ILE A 213 84.76 -1.36 -32.65
N LYS A 214 84.88 -0.98 -31.37
CA LYS A 214 86.03 -0.24 -30.84
C LYS A 214 87.34 -1.02 -31.02
N LYS A 215 87.35 -2.31 -30.68
CA LYS A 215 88.51 -3.21 -30.88
C LYS A 215 88.87 -3.36 -32.36
N LEU A 216 87.88 -3.57 -33.23
CA LEU A 216 88.08 -3.68 -34.68
C LEU A 216 88.65 -2.38 -35.28
N ASN A 217 88.16 -1.22 -34.85
CA ASN A 217 88.69 0.08 -35.27
C ASN A 217 90.14 0.30 -34.83
N ASN A 218 90.51 -0.11 -33.61
CA ASN A 218 91.90 -0.05 -33.15
C ASN A 218 92.81 -0.97 -33.98
N ARG A 219 92.36 -2.19 -34.29
CA ARG A 219 93.09 -3.11 -35.18
C ARG A 219 93.25 -2.54 -36.59
N ARG A 220 92.20 -1.89 -37.12
CA ARG A 220 92.26 -1.18 -38.41
C ARG A 220 93.32 -0.08 -38.43
N LYS A 221 93.44 0.73 -37.37
CA LYS A 221 94.46 1.79 -37.27
C LYS A 221 95.87 1.20 -37.31
N LYS A 222 96.15 0.18 -36.50
CA LYS A 222 97.44 -0.54 -36.51
C LYS A 222 97.77 -1.13 -37.89
N LEU A 223 96.78 -1.72 -38.56
CA LEU A 223 96.98 -2.28 -39.89
C LEU A 223 97.33 -1.20 -40.92
N ASN A 224 96.69 -0.03 -40.85
CA ASN A 224 97.03 1.12 -41.71
C ASN A 224 98.46 1.66 -41.45
N GLU A 225 98.95 1.61 -40.21
CA GLU A 225 100.33 1.99 -39.87
C GLU A 225 101.35 1.03 -40.51
N VAL A 226 101.13 -0.28 -40.38
CA VAL A 226 101.95 -1.31 -41.03
C VAL A 226 101.92 -1.18 -42.56
N GLU A 227 100.75 -0.92 -43.15
CA GLU A 227 100.62 -0.71 -44.60
C GLU A 227 101.41 0.52 -45.07
N LYS A 228 101.41 1.62 -44.30
CA LYS A 228 102.24 2.81 -44.59
C LYS A 228 103.74 2.50 -44.51
N GLU A 229 104.18 1.74 -43.50
CA GLU A 229 105.58 1.32 -43.38
C GLU A 229 106.02 0.46 -44.58
N LEU A 230 105.19 -0.50 -45.01
CA LEU A 230 105.46 -1.34 -46.17
C LEU A 230 105.53 -0.52 -47.48
N VAL A 231 104.67 0.50 -47.63
CA VAL A 231 104.73 1.43 -48.78
C VAL A 231 106.01 2.25 -48.78
N ASN A 232 106.46 2.75 -47.62
CA ASN A 232 107.71 3.49 -47.48
C ASN A 232 108.94 2.63 -47.85
N LYS A 233 108.99 1.37 -47.39
CA LYS A 233 110.06 0.41 -47.76
C LYS A 233 110.11 0.10 -49.25
N LEU A 234 108.96 0.02 -49.91
CA LEU A 234 108.88 -0.15 -51.37
C LEU A 234 109.39 1.08 -52.13
N THR A 235 109.23 2.29 -51.57
CA THR A 235 109.70 3.53 -52.19
C THR A 235 111.20 3.77 -51.99
N SER A 236 111.83 3.12 -51.00
CA SER A 236 113.27 3.23 -50.70
C SER A 236 114.17 2.20 -51.43
N GLY A 237 113.62 1.38 -52.33
CA GLY A 237 114.41 0.45 -53.17
C GLY A 237 114.78 -0.90 -52.54
N GLU A 238 114.11 -1.30 -51.45
CA GLU A 238 114.34 -2.57 -50.75
C GLU A 238 113.77 -3.80 -51.50
N ASN A 239 114.27 -5.00 -51.18
CA ASN A 239 114.03 -6.26 -51.91
C ASN A 239 112.52 -6.57 -52.11
N THR A 240 112.05 -6.53 -53.37
CA THR A 240 110.64 -6.26 -53.71
C THR A 240 109.69 -7.46 -53.58
N LYS A 241 110.17 -8.70 -53.70
CA LYS A 241 109.32 -9.89 -53.84
C LYS A 241 108.63 -10.33 -52.54
N ASN A 242 109.32 -10.23 -51.40
CA ASN A 242 108.74 -10.58 -50.09
C ASN A 242 107.80 -9.49 -49.56
N ILE A 243 108.13 -8.22 -49.79
CA ILE A 243 107.30 -7.08 -49.40
C ILE A 243 105.96 -7.10 -50.16
N HIS A 244 105.94 -7.51 -51.43
CA HIS A 244 104.70 -7.68 -52.19
C HIS A 244 103.78 -8.77 -51.62
N LYS A 245 104.33 -9.93 -51.25
CA LYS A 245 103.55 -11.01 -50.61
C LYS A 245 102.97 -10.59 -49.26
N GLU A 246 103.75 -9.88 -48.45
CA GLU A 246 103.28 -9.37 -47.16
C GLU A 246 102.18 -8.31 -47.35
N LYS A 247 102.34 -7.41 -48.32
CA LYS A 247 101.32 -6.42 -48.70
C LYS A 247 100.01 -7.09 -49.15
N GLU A 248 100.07 -8.12 -50.00
CA GLU A 248 98.88 -8.88 -50.41
C GLU A 248 98.18 -9.56 -49.22
N ALA A 249 98.95 -10.18 -48.32
CA ALA A 249 98.40 -10.81 -47.11
C ALA A 249 97.70 -9.78 -46.20
N LYS A 250 98.30 -8.60 -46.01
CA LYS A 250 97.72 -7.50 -45.23
C LYS A 250 96.49 -6.88 -45.89
N GLN A 251 96.46 -6.82 -47.23
CA GLN A 251 95.29 -6.41 -47.98
C GLN A 251 94.11 -7.37 -47.79
N LYS A 252 94.38 -8.69 -47.74
CA LYS A 252 93.35 -9.70 -47.43
C LYS A 252 92.82 -9.55 -46.00
N GLU A 253 93.71 -9.41 -45.01
CA GLU A 253 93.33 -9.14 -43.60
C GLU A 253 92.47 -7.87 -43.48
N ARG A 254 92.79 -6.83 -44.25
CA ARG A 254 92.02 -5.57 -44.30
C ARG A 254 90.61 -5.79 -44.87
N ASN A 255 90.49 -6.57 -45.93
CA ASN A 255 89.19 -6.85 -46.56
C ASN A 255 88.28 -7.65 -45.60
N GLU A 256 88.82 -8.66 -44.92
CA GLU A 256 88.12 -9.44 -43.89
C GLU A 256 87.69 -8.54 -42.72
N LEU A 257 88.59 -7.69 -42.21
CA LEU A 257 88.29 -6.76 -41.13
C LEU A 257 87.24 -5.71 -41.52
N LYS A 258 87.27 -5.21 -42.77
CA LYS A 258 86.24 -4.31 -43.30
C LYS A 258 84.88 -5.00 -43.36
N GLN A 259 84.85 -6.26 -43.77
CA GLN A 259 83.62 -7.04 -43.83
C GLN A 259 83.05 -7.30 -42.43
N GLU A 260 83.90 -7.68 -41.47
CA GLU A 260 83.49 -7.90 -40.08
C GLU A 260 82.99 -6.59 -39.44
N LEU A 261 83.73 -5.48 -39.60
CA LEU A 261 83.31 -4.17 -39.09
C LEU A 261 81.96 -3.73 -39.68
N SER A 262 81.73 -3.99 -40.96
CA SER A 262 80.46 -3.71 -41.62
C SER A 262 79.32 -4.54 -41.01
N ARG A 263 79.52 -5.85 -40.83
CA ARG A 263 78.55 -6.75 -40.21
C ARG A 263 78.22 -6.34 -38.77
N THR A 264 79.23 -6.10 -37.93
CA THR A 264 79.03 -5.70 -36.53
C THR A 264 78.41 -4.32 -36.41
N SER A 265 78.78 -3.35 -37.27
CA SER A 265 78.16 -2.02 -37.26
C SER A 265 76.69 -2.07 -37.72
N ALA A 266 76.36 -2.92 -38.70
CA ALA A 266 74.98 -3.15 -39.11
C ALA A 266 74.16 -3.79 -37.97
N SER A 267 74.69 -4.80 -37.29
CA SER A 267 74.09 -5.41 -36.09
C SER A 267 73.84 -4.37 -35.00
N TYR A 268 74.88 -3.60 -34.63
CA TYR A 268 74.82 -2.56 -33.62
C TYR A 268 73.70 -1.54 -33.90
N ASN A 269 73.64 -1.02 -35.13
CA ASN A 269 72.62 -0.05 -35.52
C ASN A 269 71.22 -0.68 -35.57
N ALA A 270 71.08 -1.90 -36.05
CA ALA A 270 69.80 -2.62 -36.10
C ALA A 270 69.26 -2.88 -34.68
N ASN A 271 70.11 -3.34 -33.77
CA ASN A 271 69.74 -3.61 -32.37
C ASN A 271 69.31 -2.33 -31.64
N ARG A 272 70.02 -1.22 -31.85
CA ARG A 272 69.62 0.08 -31.29
C ARG A 272 68.32 0.60 -31.89
N LYS A 273 68.12 0.46 -33.22
CA LYS A 273 66.84 0.81 -33.88
C LYS A 273 65.69 0.01 -33.25
N LYS A 274 65.88 -1.29 -33.08
CA LYS A 274 64.91 -2.20 -32.45
C LYS A 274 64.58 -1.79 -31.00
N LEU A 275 65.60 -1.51 -30.18
CA LEU A 275 65.44 -1.05 -28.81
C LEU A 275 64.58 0.22 -28.72
N VAL A 276 64.87 1.22 -29.57
CA VAL A 276 64.09 2.47 -29.61
C VAL A 276 62.63 2.19 -29.96
N PHE A 277 62.36 1.36 -30.98
CA PHE A 277 60.98 1.01 -31.36
C PHE A 277 60.24 0.19 -30.30
N ASN A 278 60.92 -0.76 -29.64
CA ASN A 278 60.35 -1.50 -28.51
C ASN A 278 59.88 -0.54 -27.42
N GLN A 279 60.72 0.45 -27.09
CA GLN A 279 60.39 1.44 -26.06
C GLN A 279 59.24 2.36 -26.47
N VAL A 280 59.16 2.73 -27.76
CA VAL A 280 58.02 3.48 -28.31
C VAL A 280 56.73 2.68 -28.20
N ASN A 281 56.74 1.41 -28.60
CA ASN A 281 55.58 0.52 -28.51
C ASN A 281 55.09 0.39 -27.06
N ASN A 282 56.03 0.24 -26.12
CA ASN A 282 55.74 0.16 -24.70
C ASN A 282 55.10 1.45 -24.17
N PHE A 283 55.60 2.62 -24.57
CA PHE A 283 54.99 3.89 -24.22
C PHE A 283 53.59 4.07 -24.82
N LEU A 284 53.41 3.78 -26.11
CA LEU A 284 52.11 3.90 -26.77
C LEU A 284 51.05 2.97 -26.19
N LYS A 285 51.46 1.75 -25.80
CA LYS A 285 50.61 0.80 -25.09
C LYS A 285 50.20 1.37 -23.73
N ALA A 286 51.16 1.82 -22.92
CA ALA A 286 50.88 2.44 -21.63
C ALA A 286 49.99 3.69 -21.74
N LYS A 287 50.20 4.52 -22.77
CA LYS A 287 49.36 5.70 -23.06
C LYS A 287 47.93 5.27 -23.40
N GLY A 288 47.76 4.22 -24.21
CA GLY A 288 46.45 3.63 -24.51
C GLY A 288 45.75 3.08 -23.27
N ASP A 289 46.43 2.23 -22.50
CA ASP A 289 45.91 1.62 -21.28
C ASP A 289 45.49 2.68 -20.26
N PHE A 290 46.28 3.76 -20.12
CA PHE A 290 45.96 4.89 -19.27
C PHE A 290 44.69 5.65 -19.72
N LEU A 291 44.50 5.85 -21.02
CA LEU A 291 43.28 6.49 -21.54
C LEU A 291 42.04 5.61 -21.29
N THR A 292 42.16 4.30 -21.45
CA THR A 292 41.09 3.35 -21.10
C THR A 292 40.78 3.37 -19.60
N LEU A 293 41.81 3.40 -18.74
CA LEU A 293 41.65 3.55 -17.30
C LEU A 293 40.93 4.86 -16.95
N ARG A 294 41.27 5.96 -17.64
CA ARG A 294 40.62 7.27 -17.48
C ARG A 294 39.13 7.21 -17.81
N GLU A 295 38.75 6.57 -18.91
CA GLU A 295 37.34 6.36 -19.29
C GLU A 295 36.59 5.53 -18.24
N GLU A 296 37.20 4.43 -17.79
CA GLU A 296 36.62 3.58 -16.78
C GLU A 296 36.42 4.34 -15.46
N ALA A 297 37.41 5.13 -15.05
CA ALA A 297 37.34 5.99 -13.88
C ALA A 297 36.21 6.99 -14.00
N ILE A 298 36.09 7.72 -15.12
CA ILE A 298 34.99 8.67 -15.35
C ILE A 298 33.64 7.96 -15.19
N ARG A 299 33.45 6.81 -15.84
CA ARG A 299 32.20 6.05 -15.77
C ARG A 299 31.87 5.62 -14.33
N LYS A 300 32.85 5.07 -13.60
CA LYS A 300 32.66 4.60 -12.22
C LYS A 300 32.41 5.76 -11.25
N LEU A 301 33.14 6.87 -11.40
CA LEU A 301 32.94 8.08 -10.61
C LEU A 301 31.56 8.71 -10.87
N GLN A 302 31.09 8.72 -12.13
CA GLN A 302 29.73 9.16 -12.47
C GLN A 302 28.65 8.32 -11.78
N ASN A 303 28.85 6.99 -11.74
CA ASN A 303 27.94 6.08 -11.06
C ASN A 303 27.92 6.34 -9.54
N CYS A 304 29.09 6.55 -8.93
CA CYS A 304 29.19 6.93 -7.52
C CYS A 304 28.47 8.26 -7.24
N TYR A 305 28.72 9.28 -8.07
CA TYR A 305 28.11 10.60 -7.96
C TYR A 305 26.57 10.52 -8.06
N THR A 306 26.04 9.88 -9.10
CA THR A 306 24.58 9.77 -9.31
C THR A 306 23.89 8.92 -8.23
N SER A 307 24.58 7.91 -7.68
CA SER A 307 24.06 7.09 -6.58
C SER A 307 24.03 7.87 -5.27
N LYS A 308 25.08 8.64 -4.97
CA LYS A 308 25.14 9.54 -3.83
C LYS A 308 24.08 10.63 -3.91
N GLU A 309 23.91 11.25 -5.08
CA GLU A 309 22.92 12.31 -5.30
C GLU A 309 21.48 11.79 -5.13
N ARG A 310 21.13 10.64 -5.74
CA ARG A 310 19.83 9.97 -5.53
C ARG A 310 19.56 9.63 -4.07
N ASN A 311 20.56 9.11 -3.36
CA ASN A 311 20.43 8.77 -1.95
C ASN A 311 20.31 10.02 -1.07
N THR A 312 21.02 11.10 -1.40
CA THR A 312 20.92 12.39 -0.68
C THR A 312 19.54 13.02 -0.84
N ILE A 313 18.96 12.98 -2.05
CA ILE A 313 17.60 13.47 -2.33
C ILE A 313 16.54 12.65 -1.57
N ARG A 314 16.71 11.33 -1.46
CA ARG A 314 15.85 10.46 -0.63
C ARG A 314 15.99 10.73 0.87
N ILE A 315 17.19 11.09 1.34
CA ILE A 315 17.42 11.47 2.75
C ILE A 315 16.61 12.73 3.13
N THR A 316 16.47 13.70 2.22
CA THR A 316 15.72 14.94 2.48
C THR A 316 14.19 14.80 2.45
N ARG A 317 13.61 13.71 1.93
CA ARG A 317 12.15 13.52 1.81
C ARG A 317 11.55 12.56 2.86
N ASP A 318 12.28 11.51 3.26
CA ASP A 318 11.71 10.37 4.01
C ASP A 318 12.37 10.20 5.40
N MET A 319 12.36 11.25 6.25
CA MET A 319 12.89 11.14 7.61
C MET A 319 11.80 10.73 8.62
N VAL A 320 11.86 9.49 9.11
CA VAL A 320 10.89 8.96 10.10
C VAL A 320 11.59 8.45 11.39
N SER A 321 12.86 8.01 11.35
CA SER A 321 13.58 7.44 12.52
C SER A 321 15.09 7.77 12.56
N VAL A 322 15.72 7.65 13.75
CA VAL A 322 17.17 7.80 13.98
C VAL A 322 17.98 6.63 13.40
N GLU A 323 17.47 5.41 13.43
CA GLU A 323 18.12 4.24 12.82
C GLU A 323 18.18 4.32 11.29
N ASP A 324 17.16 4.93 10.68
CA ASP A 324 17.15 5.27 9.25
C ASP A 324 18.23 6.30 8.90
N LYS A 325 18.51 7.25 9.81
CA LYS A 325 19.58 8.24 9.63
C LYS A 325 20.96 7.57 9.65
N ILE A 326 21.22 6.70 10.63
CA ILE A 326 22.51 5.99 10.76
C ILE A 326 22.76 5.07 9.55
N SER A 327 21.74 4.32 9.13
CA SER A 327 21.84 3.41 7.98
C SER A 327 22.11 4.16 6.66
N LYS A 328 21.45 5.29 6.42
CA LYS A 328 21.65 6.10 5.20
C LYS A 328 22.98 6.88 5.22
N ILE A 329 23.48 7.31 6.39
CA ILE A 329 24.83 7.91 6.55
C ILE A 329 25.92 6.90 6.18
N ASN A 330 25.80 5.64 6.62
CA ASN A 330 26.75 4.58 6.27
C ASN A 330 26.83 4.31 4.76
N VAL A 331 25.72 4.50 4.02
CA VAL A 331 25.68 4.38 2.55
C VAL A 331 26.40 5.55 1.87
N VAL A 332 26.23 6.78 2.37
CA VAL A 332 26.93 7.98 1.84
C VAL A 332 28.44 7.88 2.07
N ASP A 333 28.86 7.33 3.22
CA ASP A 333 30.27 7.07 3.53
C ASP A 333 30.87 6.01 2.59
N ARG A 334 30.14 4.93 2.32
CA ARG A 334 30.54 3.87 1.38
C ARG A 334 30.83 4.42 -0.03
N HIS A 335 29.93 5.22 -0.59
CA HIS A 335 30.12 5.79 -1.93
C HIS A 335 31.29 6.79 -1.99
N THR A 336 31.54 7.51 -0.89
CA THR A 336 32.68 8.44 -0.80
C THR A 336 34.01 7.68 -0.75
N LYS A 337 34.08 6.56 -0.02
CA LYS A 337 35.24 5.66 0.01
C LYS A 337 35.50 5.01 -1.35
N GLU A 338 34.44 4.55 -2.03
CA GLU A 338 34.53 4.00 -3.38
C GLU A 338 35.06 5.03 -4.39
N PHE A 339 34.56 6.28 -4.32
CA PHE A 339 35.05 7.39 -5.12
C PHE A 339 36.55 7.61 -4.95
N GLN A 340 37.04 7.69 -3.71
CA GLN A 340 38.46 7.86 -3.42
C GLN A 340 39.33 6.71 -3.93
N ASN A 341 38.87 5.46 -3.77
CA ASN A 341 39.59 4.28 -4.27
C ASN A 341 39.76 4.31 -5.80
N ILE A 342 38.74 4.77 -6.54
CA ILE A 342 38.82 4.92 -8.00
C ILE A 342 39.90 5.95 -8.39
N LEU A 343 39.99 7.06 -7.65
CA LEU A 343 40.98 8.11 -7.91
C LEU A 343 42.41 7.65 -7.61
N ILE A 344 42.61 6.91 -6.52
CA ILE A 344 43.91 6.29 -6.20
C ILE A 344 44.34 5.37 -7.34
N LYS A 345 43.43 4.52 -7.84
CA LYS A 345 43.72 3.63 -8.98
C LYS A 345 44.10 4.41 -10.24
N TYR A 346 43.40 5.50 -10.54
CA TYR A 346 43.74 6.38 -11.66
C TYR A 346 45.13 7.00 -11.51
N ASN A 347 45.46 7.55 -10.33
CA ASN A 347 46.77 8.16 -10.06
C ASN A 347 47.91 7.16 -10.17
N ASN A 348 47.70 5.92 -9.72
CA ASN A 348 48.66 4.83 -9.91
C ASN A 348 48.92 4.57 -11.41
N GLY A 349 47.88 4.60 -12.24
CA GLY A 349 48.00 4.50 -13.70
C GLY A 349 48.79 5.67 -14.30
N LEU A 350 48.55 6.91 -13.84
CA LEU A 350 49.29 8.10 -14.28
C LEU A 350 50.78 7.97 -13.95
N LEU A 351 51.11 7.50 -12.75
CA LEU A 351 52.49 7.25 -12.32
C LEU A 351 53.18 6.21 -13.19
N GLN A 352 52.48 5.15 -13.61
CA GLN A 352 53.02 4.15 -14.53
C GLN A 352 53.30 4.73 -15.92
N LEU A 353 52.36 5.51 -16.48
CA LEU A 353 52.57 6.21 -17.75
C LEU A 353 53.80 7.12 -17.68
N ASN A 354 53.96 7.85 -16.57
CA ASN A 354 55.10 8.74 -16.33
C ASN A 354 56.44 7.99 -16.38
N LYS A 355 56.53 6.85 -15.70
CA LYS A 355 57.74 6.01 -15.72
C LYS A 355 58.10 5.57 -17.14
N LYS A 356 57.12 5.13 -17.93
CA LYS A 356 57.35 4.68 -19.32
C LYS A 356 57.75 5.85 -20.23
N TYR A 357 57.19 7.04 -20.02
CA TYR A 357 57.59 8.28 -20.73
C TYR A 357 59.06 8.63 -20.49
N TYR A 358 59.50 8.76 -19.24
CA TYR A 358 60.90 9.11 -18.94
C TYR A 358 61.87 8.05 -19.45
N SER A 359 61.50 6.77 -19.35
CA SER A 359 62.30 5.68 -19.91
C SER A 359 62.44 5.82 -21.44
N LEU A 360 61.37 6.16 -22.16
CA LEU A 360 61.44 6.42 -23.60
C LEU A 360 62.33 7.62 -23.92
N LYS A 361 62.15 8.73 -23.19
CA LYS A 361 62.93 9.96 -23.38
C LYS A 361 64.43 9.69 -23.26
N ASN A 362 64.84 8.94 -22.23
CA ASN A 362 66.24 8.59 -22.01
C ASN A 362 66.80 7.74 -23.16
N ILE A 363 66.09 6.69 -23.58
CA ILE A 363 66.52 5.81 -24.68
C ILE A 363 66.64 6.58 -26.01
N VAL A 364 65.68 7.45 -26.33
CA VAL A 364 65.74 8.28 -27.54
C VAL A 364 66.95 9.24 -27.49
N GLN A 365 67.26 9.78 -26.31
CA GLN A 365 68.38 10.70 -26.12
C GLN A 365 69.75 10.00 -26.22
N GLU A 366 69.90 8.81 -25.63
CA GLU A 366 71.10 7.97 -25.74
C GLU A 366 71.38 7.54 -27.19
N ASN A 367 70.33 7.48 -28.01
CA ASN A 367 70.39 7.06 -29.40
C ASN A 367 70.19 8.21 -30.41
N LYS A 368 70.53 9.45 -30.03
CA LYS A 368 70.32 10.67 -30.84
C LYS A 368 71.01 10.66 -32.21
N ASP A 369 72.05 9.85 -32.38
CA ASP A 369 72.81 9.66 -33.63
C ASP A 369 72.07 8.77 -34.65
N LEU A 370 71.05 8.02 -34.23
CA LEU A 370 70.17 7.32 -35.17
C LEU A 370 69.21 8.30 -35.83
N LYS A 371 69.07 8.22 -37.15
CA LYS A 371 68.14 9.05 -37.95
C LYS A 371 66.69 8.99 -37.42
N ILE A 372 66.28 7.86 -36.86
CA ILE A 372 64.92 7.64 -36.35
C ILE A 372 64.63 8.37 -35.03
N SER A 373 65.65 8.64 -34.21
CA SER A 373 65.48 9.23 -32.87
C SER A 373 64.92 10.66 -32.91
N PRO A 374 65.44 11.60 -33.73
CA PRO A 374 64.83 12.94 -33.86
C PRO A 374 63.41 12.88 -34.47
N MET A 375 63.13 11.92 -35.35
CA MET A 375 61.79 11.74 -35.92
C MET A 375 60.78 11.31 -34.85
N ILE A 376 61.13 10.30 -34.03
CA ILE A 376 60.32 9.84 -32.89
C ILE A 376 60.12 10.97 -31.88
N LYS A 377 61.18 11.72 -31.59
CA LYS A 377 61.15 12.86 -30.67
C LYS A 377 60.11 13.91 -31.09
N ASN A 378 60.01 14.18 -32.40
CA ASN A 378 59.06 15.13 -32.96
C ASN A 378 57.63 14.59 -32.95
N ILE A 379 57.41 13.35 -33.40
CA ILE A 379 56.07 12.74 -33.48
C ILE A 379 55.42 12.63 -32.11
N LEU A 380 56.17 12.11 -31.12
CA LEU A 380 55.70 11.93 -29.76
C LEU A 380 55.84 13.18 -28.90
N LYS A 381 56.33 14.29 -29.49
CA LYS A 381 56.48 15.59 -28.83
C LYS A 381 57.18 15.46 -27.47
N LEU A 382 58.31 14.75 -27.41
CA LEU A 382 58.96 14.38 -26.15
C LEU A 382 59.55 15.57 -25.37
N ASP A 383 59.79 16.71 -26.00
CA ASP A 383 60.27 17.93 -25.32
C ASP A 383 59.14 18.75 -24.66
N PRO A 384 57.99 19.02 -25.32
CA PRO A 384 56.85 19.73 -24.70
C PRO A 384 55.86 18.81 -23.94
N PHE A 385 56.18 17.53 -23.75
CA PHE A 385 55.32 16.61 -23.01
C PHE A 385 55.30 16.99 -21.52
N SER A 386 54.21 17.63 -21.09
CA SER A 386 53.92 17.91 -19.68
C SER A 386 52.81 16.99 -19.19
N LEU A 387 53.07 16.32 -18.06
CA LEU A 387 52.07 15.55 -17.33
C LEU A 387 51.00 16.41 -16.69
N ASP A 388 51.15 17.74 -16.64
CA ASP A 388 50.13 18.64 -16.08
C ASP A 388 48.83 18.60 -16.91
N ARG A 389 48.91 18.24 -18.20
CA ARG A 389 47.72 17.96 -19.03
C ARG A 389 46.97 16.69 -18.62
N HIS A 390 47.61 15.83 -17.83
CA HIS A 390 47.12 14.53 -17.39
C HIS A 390 46.91 14.47 -15.86
N ASN A 391 47.41 15.47 -15.12
CA ASN A 391 47.23 15.62 -13.69
C ASN A 391 46.10 16.64 -13.44
N ILE A 392 44.91 16.14 -13.08
CA ILE A 392 43.67 16.90 -13.26
C ILE A 392 42.79 16.95 -12.02
N PHE A 393 43.25 16.38 -10.90
CA PHE A 393 42.50 16.47 -9.66
C PHE A 393 42.80 17.76 -8.95
N ARG A 394 41.74 18.45 -8.56
CA ARG A 394 41.83 19.73 -7.88
C ARG A 394 41.57 19.60 -6.38
N PHE A 395 40.80 18.59 -5.95
CA PHE A 395 40.37 18.47 -4.55
C PHE A 395 40.67 17.11 -3.90
N ALA A 396 40.73 16.02 -4.65
CA ALA A 396 40.63 14.68 -4.07
C ALA A 396 41.94 13.94 -3.72
N THR A 397 43.11 14.57 -3.76
CA THR A 397 44.39 13.93 -3.38
C THR A 397 44.87 14.20 -1.95
N ASN A 398 44.16 14.98 -1.12
CA ASN A 398 44.59 15.29 0.25
C ASN A 398 44.15 14.25 1.31
N SER A 399 43.84 13.01 0.90
CA SER A 399 43.34 11.97 1.83
C SER A 399 44.44 11.12 2.49
N GLN A 400 45.72 11.28 2.10
CA GLN A 400 46.80 10.56 2.79
C GLN A 400 47.13 11.13 4.17
N GLU A 401 46.66 12.33 4.52
CA GLU A 401 47.12 13.04 5.71
C GLU A 401 45.95 13.60 6.53
N GLY A 402 45.25 12.72 7.24
CA GLY A 402 44.48 13.02 8.47
C GLY A 402 43.28 13.98 8.42
N ALA A 403 43.17 14.86 7.43
CA ALA A 403 42.11 15.85 7.32
C ALA A 403 41.02 15.32 6.38
N ARG A 404 40.04 14.62 6.95
CA ARG A 404 38.81 14.20 6.24
C ARG A 404 37.96 15.42 5.86
N THR A 405 38.31 16.13 4.79
CA THR A 405 37.32 16.96 4.11
C THR A 405 36.34 16.02 3.42
N GLN A 406 35.12 15.96 3.95
CA GLN A 406 34.03 15.18 3.38
C GLN A 406 33.77 15.70 1.96
N LEU A 407 34.09 14.91 0.93
CA LEU A 407 33.87 15.31 -0.47
C LEU A 407 32.38 15.58 -0.69
N ASN A 408 32.03 16.84 -0.96
CA ASN A 408 30.67 17.22 -1.31
C ASN A 408 30.41 16.96 -2.81
N SER A 409 29.14 17.02 -3.22
CA SER A 409 28.74 16.72 -4.60
C SER A 409 29.41 17.66 -5.62
N SER A 410 29.56 18.95 -5.31
CA SER A 410 30.20 19.90 -6.24
C SER A 410 31.68 19.56 -6.49
N MET A 411 32.43 19.20 -5.44
CA MET A 411 33.83 18.76 -5.57
C MET A 411 33.94 17.48 -6.42
N MET A 412 33.05 16.50 -6.21
CA MET A 412 33.02 15.26 -7.00
C MET A 412 32.72 15.53 -8.49
N ALA A 413 31.79 16.45 -8.78
CA ALA A 413 31.44 16.84 -10.14
C ALA A 413 32.60 17.57 -10.84
N GLU A 414 33.30 18.46 -10.13
CA GLU A 414 34.48 19.16 -10.66
C GLU A 414 35.62 18.19 -11.02
N ASP A 415 35.93 17.20 -10.18
CA ASP A 415 36.96 16.19 -10.48
C ASP A 415 36.56 15.30 -11.68
N ILE A 416 35.28 14.92 -11.81
CA ILE A 416 34.77 14.18 -12.98
C ILE A 416 34.89 15.00 -14.27
N ASN A 417 34.49 16.27 -14.23
CA ASN A 417 34.58 17.16 -15.39
C ASN A 417 36.03 17.40 -15.81
N SER A 418 36.91 17.53 -14.83
CA SER A 418 38.35 17.62 -15.04
C SER A 418 38.88 16.37 -15.73
N LEU A 419 38.51 15.17 -15.29
CA LEU A 419 38.85 13.93 -15.99
C LEU A 419 38.28 13.82 -17.40
N ARG A 420 37.14 14.44 -17.72
CA ARG A 420 36.62 14.46 -19.09
C ARG A 420 37.35 15.44 -20.00
N LYS A 421 37.91 16.51 -19.44
CA LYS A 421 38.59 17.56 -20.19
C LYS A 421 39.72 16.99 -21.05
N ASN A 422 39.71 17.29 -22.34
CA ASN A 422 40.73 16.88 -23.33
C ASN A 422 40.84 15.35 -23.58
N LEU A 423 39.96 14.50 -23.03
CA LEU A 423 40.05 13.04 -23.25
C LEU A 423 39.94 12.66 -24.73
N ASN A 424 39.00 13.25 -25.46
CA ASN A 424 38.81 12.99 -26.89
C ASN A 424 39.99 13.49 -27.75
N GLU A 425 40.58 14.61 -27.35
CA GLU A 425 41.78 15.16 -27.99
C GLU A 425 42.96 14.19 -27.81
N LEU A 426 43.22 13.72 -26.59
CA LEU A 426 44.30 12.78 -26.29
C LEU A 426 44.14 11.43 -27.00
N LYS A 427 42.90 10.95 -27.18
CA LYS A 427 42.62 9.75 -27.99
C LYS A 427 42.97 9.95 -29.46
N SER A 428 42.58 11.10 -30.02
CA SER A 428 42.89 11.46 -31.40
C SER A 428 44.39 11.61 -31.59
N GLU A 429 45.08 12.24 -30.64
CA GLU A 429 46.55 12.34 -30.60
C GLU A 429 47.21 10.96 -30.62
N LEU A 430 46.81 10.04 -29.73
CA LEU A 430 47.35 8.67 -29.70
C LEU A 430 47.12 7.93 -31.03
N LYS A 431 45.96 8.12 -31.65
CA LYS A 431 45.65 7.51 -32.96
C LYS A 431 46.54 8.07 -34.07
N GLN A 432 46.80 9.36 -34.05
CA GLN A 432 47.68 10.03 -35.00
C GLN A 432 49.14 9.60 -34.81
N GLU A 433 49.64 9.60 -33.56
CA GLU A 433 51.00 9.14 -33.22
C GLU A 433 51.26 7.71 -33.73
N LYS A 434 50.30 6.79 -33.51
CA LYS A 434 50.38 5.42 -34.03
C LYS A 434 50.47 5.37 -35.56
N LYS A 435 49.70 6.21 -36.25
CA LYS A 435 49.69 6.27 -37.71
C LYS A 435 51.03 6.78 -38.26
N GLU A 436 51.55 7.86 -37.69
CA GLU A 436 52.83 8.45 -38.10
C GLU A 436 54.01 7.51 -37.83
N LEU A 437 53.99 6.79 -36.71
CA LEU A 437 55.04 5.81 -36.37
C LEU A 437 55.01 4.56 -37.25
N ASN A 438 53.84 4.10 -37.68
CA ASN A 438 53.75 2.97 -38.63
C ASN A 438 54.42 3.31 -39.98
N ASN A 439 54.30 4.56 -40.43
CA ASN A 439 54.96 5.01 -41.67
C ASN A 439 56.49 5.01 -41.55
N LEU A 440 57.03 5.17 -40.32
CA LEU A 440 58.47 5.12 -40.03
C LEU A 440 59.06 3.71 -39.97
N THR A 441 58.22 2.70 -39.78
CA THR A 441 58.65 1.29 -39.78
C THR A 441 58.67 0.67 -41.18
N THR A 442 57.97 1.27 -42.14
CA THR A 442 57.93 0.84 -43.55
C THR A 442 59.06 1.41 -44.42
N ASP A 443 59.82 2.38 -43.90
CA ASP A 443 61.04 2.96 -44.49
C ASP A 443 62.32 2.48 -43.77
#